data_AF-A0A5S5CU79-F1
#
_entry.id   AF-A0A5S5CU79-F1
#
_cell.length_a   1.000
_cell.length_b   1.000
_cell.length_c   1.000
_cell.angle_alpha   90.00
_cell.angle_beta   90.00
_cell.angle_gamma   90.00
#
_symmetry.space_group_name_H-M   'P 1'
#
loop_
_entity.id
_entity.type
_entity.pdbx_description
1 polymer ?
#
loop_
_entity_poly.entity_id
_entity_poly.type
_entity_poly.pdbx_seq_one_letter_code
_entity_poly.pdbx_strand_id
1 'polypeptide(L)'
;MSAVSGAGPAGTARRGLPAPLGWAVCVVLGLALGWLCRFPLANTWLTGWVVAMEAGWAAVDPTMVDDGISIYFVFITGLWLFFAAIAGPLTMLARRWARLPARAWWWTSVALWLTPFVVLDLPGLLR
;
A
#
# COMPACT_ATOMS: atom_id res chain seq x y z
N MET A 1 -4.52 24.12 60.68
CA MET A 1 -3.29 23.59 60.05
C MET A 1 -3.71 22.71 58.89
N SER A 2 -3.31 23.12 57.69
CA SER A 2 -3.63 22.51 56.40
C SER A 2 -2.94 21.17 56.19
N ALA A 3 -3.59 20.27 55.45
CA ALA A 3 -2.89 19.31 54.60
C ALA A 3 -3.67 19.15 53.28
N VAL A 4 -3.29 19.97 52.31
CA VAL A 4 -3.52 19.74 50.88
C VAL A 4 -2.44 18.77 50.40
N SER A 5 -2.83 17.65 49.80
CA SER A 5 -2.01 16.81 48.91
C SER A 5 -2.90 15.68 48.39
N GLY A 6 -3.07 15.40 47.12
CA GLY A 6 -2.58 15.99 45.90
C GLY A 6 -3.36 15.27 44.81
N ALA A 7 -4.20 15.99 44.08
CA ALA A 7 -4.91 15.43 42.94
C ALA A 7 -3.85 15.05 41.89
N GLY A 8 -3.67 13.74 41.70
CA GLY A 8 -2.80 13.18 40.68
C GLY A 8 -3.14 13.76 39.30
N PRO A 9 -2.14 13.86 38.40
CA PRO A 9 -2.24 14.66 37.19
C PRO A 9 -3.41 14.15 36.36
N ALA A 10 -4.30 15.07 36.00
CA ALA A 10 -5.25 14.91 34.91
C ALA A 10 -4.44 14.63 33.65
N GLY A 11 -4.07 13.36 33.46
CA GLY A 11 -3.52 12.85 32.23
C GLY A 11 -4.51 13.21 31.16
N THR A 12 -4.13 14.17 30.34
CA THR A 12 -4.85 14.64 29.16
C THR A 12 -5.40 13.43 28.44
N ALA A 13 -6.70 13.17 28.63
CA ALA A 13 -7.40 12.14 27.90
C ALA A 13 -7.25 12.53 26.42
N ARG A 14 -6.29 11.92 25.72
CA ARG A 14 -6.11 12.07 24.29
C ARG A 14 -7.46 11.70 23.70
N ARG A 15 -8.24 12.71 23.31
CA ARG A 15 -9.53 12.55 22.62
C ARG A 15 -9.22 11.76 21.36
N GLY A 16 -9.45 10.45 21.44
CA GLY A 16 -9.38 9.59 20.26
C GLY A 16 -10.51 9.98 19.34
N LEU A 17 -10.26 9.96 18.04
CA LEU A 17 -11.33 10.03 17.06
C LEU A 17 -12.33 8.89 17.34
N PRO A 18 -13.64 9.14 17.21
CA PRO A 18 -14.61 8.06 17.29
C PRO A 18 -14.25 7.01 16.24
N ALA A 19 -14.33 5.73 16.62
CA ALA A 19 -13.94 4.59 15.81
C ALA A 19 -14.37 4.66 14.32
N PRO A 20 -15.62 5.06 13.96
CA PRO A 20 -16.02 5.16 12.56
C PRO A 20 -15.23 6.21 11.76
N LEU A 21 -14.90 7.36 12.36
CA LEU A 21 -14.09 8.38 11.69
C LEU A 21 -12.63 7.91 11.53
N GLY A 22 -12.09 7.21 12.51
CA GLY A 22 -10.76 6.59 12.40
C GLY A 22 -10.70 5.60 11.23
N TRP A 23 -11.73 4.76 11.08
CA TRP A 23 -11.87 3.84 9.95
C TRP A 23 -12.00 4.57 8.60
N ALA A 24 -12.84 5.60 8.51
CA ALA A 24 -13.03 6.35 7.27
C ALA A 24 -11.72 6.97 6.77
N VAL A 25 -10.95 7.60 7.66
CA VAL A 25 -9.63 8.16 7.33
C VAL A 25 -8.67 7.07 6.85
N CYS A 26 -8.64 5.92 7.54
CA CYS A 26 -7.81 4.79 7.17
C CYS A 26 -8.18 4.22 5.78
N VAL A 27 -9.48 4.12 5.47
CA VAL A 27 -9.98 3.64 4.17
C VAL A 27 -9.60 4.62 3.05
N VAL A 28 -9.83 5.91 3.24
CA VAL A 28 -9.47 6.95 2.25
C VAL A 28 -7.96 6.94 1.99
N LEU A 29 -7.15 6.86 3.05
CA LEU A 29 -5.71 6.75 2.93
C LEU A 29 -5.30 5.45 2.20
N GLY A 30 -5.92 4.32 2.53
CA GLY A 30 -5.66 3.05 1.87
C GLY A 30 -5.97 3.08 0.38
N LEU A 31 -7.08 3.69 -0.03
CA LEU A 31 -7.43 3.87 -1.44
C LEU A 31 -6.47 4.83 -2.16
N ALA A 32 -6.08 5.92 -1.53
CA ALA A 32 -5.09 6.85 -2.09
C ALA A 32 -3.72 6.17 -2.29
N LEU A 33 -3.30 5.36 -1.32
CA LEU A 33 -2.11 4.51 -1.46
C LEU A 33 -2.29 3.45 -2.55
N GLY A 34 -3.48 2.88 -2.70
CA GLY A 34 -3.78 1.97 -3.81
C GLY A 34 -3.64 2.63 -5.16
N TRP A 35 -4.08 3.89 -5.30
CA TRP A 35 -3.87 4.64 -6.53
C TRP A 35 -2.39 4.79 -6.88
N LEU A 36 -1.55 5.05 -5.87
CA LEU A 36 -0.10 5.08 -6.05
C LEU A 36 0.48 3.68 -6.35
N CYS A 37 -0.04 2.63 -5.71
CA CYS A 37 0.35 1.23 -5.89
C CYS A 37 0.00 0.69 -7.28
N ARG A 38 -0.92 1.33 -8.00
CA ARG A 38 -1.29 1.00 -9.37
C ARG A 38 -0.08 0.93 -10.30
N PHE A 39 0.86 1.87 -10.16
CA PHE A 39 2.04 1.96 -11.02
C PHE A 39 3.02 0.78 -10.84
N PRO A 40 3.47 0.43 -9.61
CA PRO A 40 4.28 -0.79 -9.42
C PRO A 40 3.53 -2.07 -9.80
N LEU A 41 2.22 -2.16 -9.58
CA LEU A 41 1.43 -3.33 -9.97
C LEU A 41 1.36 -3.53 -11.48
N ALA A 42 1.07 -2.47 -12.24
CA ALA A 42 1.05 -2.52 -13.69
C ALA A 42 2.42 -2.91 -14.27
N ASN A 43 3.52 -2.34 -13.74
CA ASN A 43 4.87 -2.71 -14.17
C ASN A 43 5.20 -4.17 -13.80
N THR A 44 4.82 -4.63 -12.62
CA THR A 44 5.01 -6.03 -12.20
C THR A 44 4.27 -6.98 -13.13
N TRP A 45 3.04 -6.65 -13.54
CA TRP A 45 2.28 -7.43 -14.52
C TRP A 45 2.97 -7.48 -15.88
N LEU A 46 3.42 -6.34 -16.40
CA LEU A 46 4.12 -6.27 -17.68
C LEU A 46 5.42 -7.07 -17.65
N THR A 47 6.24 -6.93 -16.61
CA THR A 47 7.47 -7.71 -16.47
C THR A 47 7.20 -9.20 -16.26
N GLY A 48 6.09 -9.58 -15.62
CA GLY A 48 5.63 -10.96 -15.59
C GLY A 48 5.37 -11.52 -16.99
N TRP A 49 4.76 -10.73 -17.88
CA TRP A 49 4.59 -11.09 -19.29
C TRP A 49 5.91 -11.21 -20.04
N VAL A 50 6.87 -10.31 -19.81
CA VAL A 50 8.22 -10.41 -20.39
C VAL A 50 8.88 -11.72 -19.98
N VAL A 51 8.85 -12.06 -18.70
CA VAL A 51 9.39 -13.33 -18.20
C VAL A 51 8.66 -14.53 -18.81
N ALA A 52 7.33 -14.45 -19.00
CA ALA A 52 6.56 -15.51 -19.65
C ALA A 52 6.93 -15.68 -21.13
N MET A 53 7.17 -14.57 -21.86
CA MET A 53 7.64 -14.60 -23.25
C MET A 53 9.03 -15.23 -23.35
N GLU A 54 9.97 -14.83 -22.49
CA GLU A 54 11.32 -15.43 -22.40
C GLU A 54 11.29 -16.93 -22.04
N ALA A 55 10.35 -17.34 -21.19
CA ALA A 55 10.13 -18.74 -20.86
C ALA A 55 9.47 -19.55 -21.99
N GLY A 56 9.14 -18.92 -23.13
CA GLY A 56 8.48 -19.54 -24.28
C GLY A 56 6.99 -19.80 -24.05
N TRP A 57 6.38 -19.19 -23.02
CA TRP A 57 4.94 -19.34 -22.73
C TRP A 57 4.08 -18.38 -23.55
N ALA A 58 4.69 -17.45 -24.29
CA ALA A 58 4.03 -16.46 -25.12
C ALA A 58 4.88 -16.06 -26.33
N ALA A 59 4.26 -15.54 -27.39
CA ALA A 59 4.95 -15.13 -28.61
C ALA A 59 5.89 -13.94 -28.32
N VAL A 60 7.17 -14.07 -28.68
CA VAL A 60 8.20 -13.07 -28.40
C VAL A 60 8.17 -11.96 -29.46
N ASP A 61 8.04 -10.71 -29.03
CA ASP A 61 8.35 -9.55 -29.88
C ASP A 61 9.88 -9.34 -29.86
N PRO A 62 10.57 -9.45 -31.02
CA PRO A 62 12.04 -9.40 -31.07
C PRO A 62 12.64 -8.05 -30.64
N THR A 63 11.85 -6.99 -30.57
CA THR A 63 12.33 -5.65 -30.14
C THR A 63 12.52 -5.52 -28.64
N MET A 64 11.98 -6.44 -27.83
CA MET A 64 11.98 -6.32 -26.36
C MET A 64 13.17 -7.01 -25.67
N VAL A 65 13.84 -7.93 -26.39
CA VAL A 65 14.91 -8.80 -25.84
C VAL A 65 16.27 -8.07 -25.80
N ASP A 66 16.51 -7.13 -26.72
CA ASP A 66 17.82 -6.48 -26.89
C ASP A 66 18.16 -5.44 -25.79
N ASP A 67 17.18 -4.91 -25.05
CA ASP A 67 17.38 -3.85 -24.04
C ASP A 67 17.70 -4.37 -22.62
N GLY A 68 17.70 -5.70 -22.40
CA GLY A 68 18.12 -6.32 -21.15
C GLY A 68 17.05 -6.26 -20.04
N ILE A 69 16.46 -7.43 -19.75
CA ILE A 69 15.42 -7.64 -18.73
C ILE A 69 15.82 -7.17 -17.30
N SER A 70 17.12 -7.10 -17.01
CA SER A 70 17.66 -6.69 -15.71
C SER A 70 17.27 -5.26 -15.30
N ILE A 71 17.17 -4.34 -16.27
CA ILE A 71 16.77 -2.94 -16.02
C ILE A 71 15.33 -2.88 -15.47
N TYR A 72 14.43 -3.72 -16.02
CA TYR A 72 13.04 -3.80 -15.56
C TYR A 72 12.94 -4.29 -14.12
N PHE A 73 13.74 -5.29 -13.73
CA PHE A 73 13.77 -5.77 -12.34
C PHE A 73 14.28 -4.70 -11.37
N VAL A 74 15.33 -3.95 -11.73
CA VAL A 74 15.83 -2.85 -10.90
C VAL A 74 14.78 -1.75 -10.77
N PHE A 75 14.14 -1.37 -11.87
CA PHE A 75 13.09 -0.35 -11.88
C PHE A 75 11.89 -0.74 -11.01
N ILE A 76 11.36 -1.96 -11.19
CA ILE A 76 10.25 -2.48 -10.38
C ILE A 76 10.62 -2.56 -8.90
N THR A 77 11.82 -3.03 -8.59
CA THR A 77 12.30 -3.08 -7.21
C THR A 77 12.33 -1.68 -6.61
N GLY A 78 12.85 -0.69 -7.35
CA GLY A 78 12.84 0.71 -6.94
C GLY A 78 11.43 1.24 -6.67
N LEU A 79 10.46 0.94 -7.54
CA LEU A 79 9.06 1.35 -7.35
C LEU A 79 8.43 0.73 -6.11
N TRP A 80 8.65 -0.57 -5.86
CA TRP A 80 8.14 -1.25 -4.67
C TRP A 80 8.79 -0.73 -3.39
N LEU A 81 10.10 -0.46 -3.41
CA LEU A 81 10.80 0.13 -2.27
C LEU A 81 10.28 1.54 -1.97
N PHE A 82 10.09 2.36 -3.00
CA PHE A 82 9.51 3.70 -2.86
C PHE A 82 8.09 3.64 -2.30
N PHE A 83 7.25 2.76 -2.83
CA PHE A 83 5.90 2.54 -2.32
C PHE A 83 5.93 2.07 -0.85
N ALA A 84 6.75 1.08 -0.51
CA ALA A 84 6.86 0.57 0.85
C ALA A 84 7.34 1.64 1.85
N ALA A 85 8.29 2.49 1.43
CA ALA A 85 8.80 3.61 2.23
C ALA A 85 7.71 4.66 2.55
N ILE A 86 6.71 4.82 1.68
CA ILE A 86 5.58 5.73 1.88
C ILE A 86 4.44 5.04 2.64
N ALA A 87 4.02 3.88 2.15
CA ALA A 87 2.85 3.15 2.63
C ALA A 87 3.06 2.64 4.06
N GLY A 88 4.25 2.12 4.39
CA GLY A 88 4.54 1.57 5.72
C GLY A 88 4.31 2.58 6.85
N PRO A 89 5.02 3.73 6.85
CA PRO A 89 4.86 4.76 7.88
C PRO A 89 3.45 5.33 7.95
N LEU A 90 2.82 5.61 6.79
CA LEU A 90 1.46 6.17 6.74
C LEU A 90 0.42 5.20 7.31
N THR A 91 0.51 3.92 6.94
CA THR A 91 -0.39 2.87 7.43
C THR A 91 -0.18 2.63 8.93
N MET A 92 1.06 2.70 9.41
CA MET A 92 1.38 2.58 10.83
C MET A 92 0.85 3.79 11.64
N LEU A 93 0.99 5.00 11.10
CA LEU A 93 0.48 6.22 11.71
C LEU A 93 -1.05 6.20 11.79
N ALA A 94 -1.72 5.87 10.68
CA ALA A 94 -3.18 5.74 10.62
C ALA A 94 -3.70 4.70 11.62
N ARG A 95 -3.04 3.54 11.72
CA ARG A 95 -3.36 2.51 12.72
C ARG A 95 -3.23 3.03 14.14
N ARG A 96 -2.15 3.76 14.47
CA ARG A 96 -1.94 4.33 15.81
C ARG A 96 -3.04 5.31 16.19
N TRP A 97 -3.51 6.11 15.22
CA TRP A 97 -4.59 7.07 15.42
C TRP A 97 -5.96 6.40 15.57
N ALA A 98 -6.25 5.40 14.74
CA ALA A 98 -7.53 4.68 14.75
C ALA A 98 -7.61 3.51 15.75
N ARG A 99 -6.50 3.18 16.44
CA ARG A 99 -6.39 2.09 17.42
C ARG A 99 -6.87 0.72 16.90
N LEU A 100 -6.61 0.44 15.62
CA LEU A 100 -7.09 -0.78 14.95
C LEU A 100 -6.22 -2.01 15.24
N PRO A 101 -6.80 -3.23 15.29
CA PRO A 101 -6.03 -4.46 15.41
C PRO A 101 -5.11 -4.65 14.19
N ALA A 102 -3.82 -4.89 14.46
CA ALA A 102 -2.78 -4.88 13.44
C ALA A 102 -3.01 -5.89 12.31
N ARG A 103 -3.43 -7.12 12.64
CA ARG A 103 -3.57 -8.20 11.64
C ARG A 103 -4.73 -7.95 10.69
N ALA A 104 -5.89 -7.55 11.20
CA ALA A 104 -7.05 -7.26 10.36
C ALA A 104 -6.79 -6.03 9.49
N TRP A 105 -6.21 -4.97 10.06
CA TRP A 105 -5.91 -3.75 9.33
C TRP A 105 -4.88 -3.96 8.21
N TRP A 106 -3.90 -4.84 8.41
CA TRP A 106 -2.93 -5.17 7.36
C TRP A 106 -3.61 -5.77 6.13
N TRP A 107 -4.46 -6.78 6.31
CA TRP A 107 -5.20 -7.39 5.20
C TRP A 107 -6.15 -6.39 4.53
N THR A 108 -6.82 -5.54 5.31
CA THR A 108 -7.64 -4.46 4.73
C THR A 108 -6.79 -3.49 3.91
N SER A 109 -5.60 -3.10 4.39
CA SER A 109 -4.71 -2.19 3.67
C SER A 109 -4.25 -2.80 2.34
N VAL A 110 -3.82 -4.07 2.36
CA VAL A 110 -3.42 -4.80 1.14
C VAL A 110 -4.59 -4.88 0.15
N ALA A 111 -5.80 -5.21 0.62
CA ALA A 111 -6.98 -5.22 -0.23
C ALA A 111 -7.23 -3.84 -0.86
N LEU A 112 -7.21 -2.77 -0.04
CA LEU A 112 -7.40 -1.40 -0.51
C LEU A 112 -6.32 -0.95 -1.50
N TRP A 113 -5.09 -1.44 -1.36
CA TRP A 113 -4.01 -1.14 -2.30
C TRP A 113 -4.23 -1.79 -3.66
N LEU A 114 -4.77 -3.00 -3.68
CA LEU A 114 -5.05 -3.76 -4.90
C LEU A 114 -6.33 -3.31 -5.61
N THR A 115 -7.34 -2.85 -4.87
CA THR A 115 -8.65 -2.47 -5.40
C THR A 115 -8.60 -1.61 -6.68
N PRO A 116 -7.90 -0.45 -6.71
CA PRO A 116 -7.90 0.39 -7.91
C PRO A 116 -7.28 -0.31 -9.13
N PHE A 117 -6.22 -1.10 -8.93
CA PHE A 117 -5.60 -1.86 -10.02
C PHE A 117 -6.55 -2.94 -10.57
N VAL A 118 -7.16 -3.72 -9.67
CA VAL A 118 -8.09 -4.81 -10.05
C VAL A 118 -9.33 -4.26 -10.76
N VAL A 119 -9.83 -3.10 -10.33
CA VAL A 119 -11.05 -2.51 -10.91
C VAL A 119 -10.78 -1.77 -12.23
N LEU A 120 -9.63 -1.10 -12.35
CA LEU A 120 -9.40 -0.15 -13.44
C LEU A 120 -8.41 -0.63 -14.51
N ASP A 121 -7.39 -1.40 -14.15
CA ASP A 121 -6.34 -1.85 -15.08
C ASP A 121 -6.56 -3.28 -15.55
N LEU A 122 -6.85 -4.18 -14.61
CA LEU A 122 -6.97 -5.61 -14.89
C LEU A 122 -7.97 -5.92 -16.03
N PRO A 123 -9.14 -5.28 -16.12
CA PRO A 123 -10.08 -5.52 -17.22
C PRO A 123 -9.55 -5.06 -18.59
N GLY A 124 -8.66 -4.07 -18.62
CA GLY A 124 -7.99 -3.60 -19.84
C GLY A 124 -6.81 -4.48 -20.22
N LEU A 125 -6.11 -5.05 -19.25
CA LEU A 125 -4.95 -5.92 -19.44
C LEU A 125 -5.29 -7.36 -19.83
N LEU A 126 -6.54 -7.79 -19.63
CA LEU A 126 -7.04 -9.13 -19.98
C LEU A 126 -7.73 -9.18 -21.35
N ARG A 127 -7.85 -8.06 -22.05
CA ARG A 127 -8.42 -7.96 -23.39
C ARG A 127 -7.34 -8.09 -24.44
#